data_AF-N8XPI4-F1
#
_entry.id   AF-N8XPI4-F1
#
_cell.length_a   1.000
_cell.length_b   1.000
_cell.length_c   1.000
_cell.angle_alpha   90.00
_cell.angle_beta   90.00
_cell.angle_gamma   90.00
#
_symmetry.space_group_name_H-M   'P 1'
#
loop_
_entity.id
_entity.type
_entity.pdbx_description
1 polymer ?
#
loop_
_entity_poly.entity_id
_entity_poly.type
_entity_poly.pdbx_seq_one_letter_code
_entity_poly.pdbx_strand_id
1 'polypeptide(L)'
;MYESDDETFRYINYLQSTLVREGSEEFLISYKQWFEKNRESFAQDFIRMTSSNSTNKHSAAVLEYKAQGEYDDFFSRQIFEPLLTKVMAIASQHGLAPKLPVHFSNSPNIEPSPAALPSNSEHILFAGQGTFSFCNYWAKVFSTAIFEVASLSKNKQKNESNVIDQLQNSHVINDAALLASCHAITGSLVGFGKLEQPVNLNKLRVELLTAMEVFIIAHEIAHFIAHEEFPDTGGIRPESNSKEHEIECDEFALNICTAFGVQENNPFSFQLIGPLLFFYALQICENTRVTLTGHKQIPSDSHPTHNDRVQFTFNFLKEVGASSNILDSASYSLRIAKIIETQVQLIMENLKNLDENAEHKTDTTCT
;
A
#
# COMPACT_ATOMS: atom_id res chain seq x y z
N MET A 1 14.51 -30.05 8.55
CA MET A 1 15.28 -30.75 7.51
C MET A 1 14.29 -30.85 6.36
N TYR A 2 14.27 -29.83 5.49
CA TYR A 2 13.38 -29.82 4.33
C TYR A 2 14.13 -30.49 3.19
N GLU A 3 13.46 -31.40 2.49
CA GLU A 3 13.97 -31.99 1.25
C GLU A 3 14.26 -30.84 0.28
N SER A 4 15.51 -30.72 -0.13
CA SER A 4 16.09 -29.59 -0.84
C SER A 4 15.67 -29.51 -2.32
N ASP A 5 14.47 -29.95 -2.67
CA ASP A 5 14.04 -30.11 -4.07
C ASP A 5 12.58 -29.67 -4.34
N ASP A 6 11.99 -28.87 -3.45
CA ASP A 6 10.66 -28.30 -3.69
C ASP A 6 10.72 -27.19 -4.76
N GLU A 7 10.03 -27.42 -5.89
CA GLU A 7 9.93 -26.47 -6.99
C GLU A 7 9.33 -25.13 -6.55
N THR A 8 8.34 -25.15 -5.65
CA THR A 8 7.73 -23.94 -5.11
C THR A 8 8.79 -23.07 -4.43
N PHE A 9 9.68 -23.70 -3.65
CA PHE A 9 10.78 -22.99 -3.00
C PHE A 9 11.77 -22.38 -3.99
N ARG A 10 12.15 -23.11 -5.05
CA ARG A 10 13.01 -22.56 -6.11
C ARG A 10 12.35 -21.39 -6.84
N TYR A 11 11.07 -21.51 -7.14
CA TYR A 11 10.31 -20.47 -7.84
C TYR A 11 10.17 -19.21 -6.97
N ILE A 12 9.87 -19.36 -5.68
CA ILE A 12 9.85 -18.23 -4.74
C ILE A 12 11.20 -17.54 -4.68
N ASN A 13 12.30 -18.28 -4.51
CA ASN A 13 13.63 -17.67 -4.47
C ASN A 13 13.99 -16.98 -5.79
N TYR A 14 13.64 -17.57 -6.93
CA TYR A 14 13.81 -16.96 -8.24
C TYR A 14 13.08 -15.62 -8.31
N LEU A 15 11.77 -15.61 -8.02
CA LEU A 15 10.97 -14.38 -8.03
C LEU A 15 11.53 -13.33 -7.08
N GLN A 16 11.82 -13.70 -5.83
CA GLN A 16 12.42 -12.79 -4.86
C GLN A 16 13.73 -12.20 -5.37
N SER A 17 14.62 -12.99 -5.95
CA SER A 17 15.89 -12.49 -6.50
C SER A 17 15.71 -11.53 -7.68
N THR A 18 14.68 -11.72 -8.52
CA THR A 18 14.35 -10.79 -9.63
C THR A 18 13.68 -9.50 -9.17
N LEU A 19 13.13 -9.52 -7.95
CA LEU A 19 12.37 -8.43 -7.34
C LEU A 19 13.24 -7.52 -6.45
N VAL A 20 14.46 -7.95 -6.13
CA VAL A 20 15.46 -7.15 -5.43
C VAL A 20 16.04 -6.11 -6.39
N ARG A 21 16.04 -4.85 -5.98
CA ARG A 21 16.67 -3.75 -6.75
C ARG A 21 18.15 -3.70 -6.44
N GLU A 22 18.97 -3.42 -7.45
CA GLU A 22 20.41 -3.22 -7.27
C GLU A 22 20.68 -2.16 -6.19
N GLY A 23 21.48 -2.52 -5.19
CA GLY A 23 21.84 -1.68 -4.04
C GLY A 23 20.91 -1.83 -2.82
N SER A 24 19.81 -2.58 -2.93
CA SER A 24 18.90 -2.85 -1.79
C SER A 24 19.26 -4.12 -0.99
N GLU A 25 20.18 -4.94 -1.50
CA GLU A 25 20.60 -6.21 -0.91
C GLU A 25 21.13 -6.03 0.51
N GLU A 26 22.06 -5.08 0.69
CA GLU A 26 22.69 -4.83 1.99
C GLU A 26 21.67 -4.38 3.03
N PHE A 27 20.68 -3.58 2.62
CA PHE A 27 19.59 -3.15 3.50
C PHE A 27 18.75 -4.36 3.95
N LEU A 28 18.30 -5.20 3.01
CA LEU A 28 17.46 -6.36 3.31
C LEU A 28 18.18 -7.36 4.24
N ILE A 29 19.46 -7.63 3.96
CA ILE A 29 20.31 -8.49 4.79
C ILE A 29 20.49 -7.87 6.18
N SER A 30 20.82 -6.59 6.26
CA SER A 30 21.03 -5.87 7.53
C SER A 30 19.75 -5.82 8.37
N TYR A 31 18.59 -5.66 7.73
CA TYR A 31 17.29 -5.68 8.39
C TYR A 31 17.01 -7.04 9.02
N LYS A 32 17.24 -8.14 8.28
CA LYS A 32 17.09 -9.50 8.79
C LYS A 32 18.01 -9.76 9.98
N GLN A 33 19.28 -9.40 9.87
CA GLN A 33 20.26 -9.54 10.96
C GLN A 33 19.86 -8.71 12.19
N TRP A 34 19.35 -7.49 11.97
CA TRP A 34 18.82 -6.65 13.03
C TRP A 34 17.62 -7.31 13.72
N PHE A 35 16.66 -7.85 12.97
CA PHE A 35 15.52 -8.57 13.54
C PHE A 35 15.99 -9.77 14.37
N GLU A 36 16.88 -10.59 13.83
CA GLU A 36 17.43 -11.76 14.54
C GLU A 36 18.12 -11.38 15.84
N LYS A 37 18.94 -10.31 15.83
CA LYS A 37 19.62 -9.79 17.01
C LYS A 37 18.66 -9.23 18.07
N ASN A 38 17.52 -8.69 17.66
CA ASN A 38 16.55 -8.05 18.57
C ASN A 38 15.32 -8.91 18.88
N ARG A 39 15.27 -10.14 18.34
CA ARG A 39 14.11 -11.05 18.41
C ARG A 39 13.61 -11.29 19.83
N GLU A 40 14.52 -11.53 20.78
CA GLU A 40 14.15 -11.73 22.18
C GLU A 40 13.55 -10.47 22.81
N SER A 41 14.09 -9.29 22.49
CA SER A 41 13.54 -8.02 22.96
C SER A 41 12.12 -7.81 22.43
N PHE A 42 11.87 -8.08 21.15
CA PHE A 42 10.53 -7.99 20.59
C PHE A 42 9.55 -8.94 21.26
N ALA A 43 9.95 -10.19 21.49
CA ALA A 43 9.11 -11.14 22.21
C ALA A 43 8.73 -10.64 23.61
N GLN A 44 9.69 -10.04 24.34
CA GLN A 44 9.43 -9.44 25.65
C GLN A 44 8.53 -8.21 25.57
N ASP A 45 8.70 -7.36 24.57
CA ASP A 45 7.86 -6.19 24.38
C ASP A 45 6.41 -6.59 24.05
N PHE A 46 6.21 -7.62 23.22
CA PHE A 46 4.87 -8.20 22.99
C PHE A 46 4.25 -8.72 24.29
N ILE A 47 5.04 -9.37 25.15
CA ILE A 47 4.58 -9.84 26.46
C ILE A 47 4.15 -8.67 27.35
N ARG A 48 4.94 -7.59 27.38
CA ARG A 48 4.63 -6.40 28.19
C ARG A 48 3.39 -5.65 27.68
N MET A 49 3.20 -5.59 26.37
CA MET A 49 2.10 -4.84 25.75
C MET A 49 0.75 -5.56 25.81
N THR A 50 0.72 -6.87 26.09
CA THR A 50 -0.51 -7.67 26.03
C THR A 50 -0.83 -8.28 27.40
N SER A 51 -2.07 -8.10 27.88
CA SER A 51 -2.50 -8.51 29.23
C SER A 51 -3.14 -9.91 29.29
N SER A 52 -3.04 -10.74 28.25
CA SER A 52 -3.96 -11.89 28.05
C SER A 52 -3.27 -13.16 27.54
N ASN A 53 -3.94 -14.31 27.55
CA ASN A 53 -3.37 -15.59 27.04
C ASN A 53 -2.92 -15.55 25.55
N SER A 54 -3.29 -14.53 24.76
CA SER A 54 -2.74 -14.31 23.41
C SER A 54 -1.25 -13.93 23.42
N THR A 55 -0.73 -13.48 24.56
CA THR A 55 0.66 -13.11 24.81
C THR A 55 1.66 -14.21 24.41
N ASN A 56 1.30 -15.48 24.62
CA ASN A 56 2.17 -16.59 24.26
C ASN A 56 2.24 -16.86 22.76
N LYS A 57 1.20 -16.51 21.98
CA LYS A 57 1.17 -16.83 20.54
C LYS A 57 2.09 -15.90 19.73
N HIS A 58 2.01 -14.59 19.96
CA HIS A 58 2.84 -13.63 19.21
C HIS A 58 4.31 -13.68 19.64
N SER A 59 4.57 -13.82 20.93
CA SER A 59 5.95 -13.99 21.43
C SER A 59 6.56 -15.30 20.94
N ALA A 60 5.82 -16.42 20.96
CA ALA A 60 6.27 -17.67 20.35
C ALA A 60 6.51 -17.52 18.84
N ALA A 61 5.60 -16.87 18.10
CA ALA A 61 5.78 -16.64 16.67
C ALA A 61 7.08 -15.87 16.35
N VAL A 62 7.41 -14.84 17.13
CA VAL A 62 8.69 -14.10 17.01
C VAL A 62 9.88 -15.01 17.26
N LEU A 63 9.86 -15.76 18.37
CA LEU A 63 10.98 -16.61 18.80
C LEU A 63 11.21 -17.79 17.84
N GLU A 64 10.13 -18.43 17.41
CA GLU A 64 10.13 -19.64 16.59
C GLU A 64 10.25 -19.36 15.08
N TYR A 65 10.22 -18.09 14.66
CA TYR A 65 10.33 -17.71 13.26
C TYR A 65 11.57 -18.31 12.59
N LYS A 66 11.33 -19.00 11.48
CA LYS A 66 12.36 -19.53 10.58
C LYS A 66 12.11 -18.93 9.22
N ALA A 67 13.06 -18.09 8.77
CA ALA A 67 13.06 -17.56 7.43
C ALA A 67 13.04 -18.72 6.43
N GLN A 68 12.13 -18.66 5.47
CA GLN A 68 12.03 -19.63 4.39
C GLN A 68 13.14 -19.39 3.37
N GLY A 69 13.43 -18.13 3.03
CA GLY A 69 14.47 -17.74 2.07
C GLY A 69 15.43 -16.66 2.59
N GLU A 70 16.29 -16.18 1.70
CA GLU A 70 17.24 -15.09 2.00
C GLU A 70 16.49 -13.81 2.38
N TYR A 71 15.48 -13.46 1.58
CA TYR A 71 14.72 -12.22 1.68
C TYR A 71 13.38 -12.37 2.43
N ASP A 72 13.20 -13.43 3.22
CA ASP A 72 11.95 -13.63 3.97
C ASP A 72 11.86 -12.70 5.19
N ASP A 73 10.69 -12.10 5.40
CA ASP A 73 10.43 -11.10 6.43
C ASP A 73 9.36 -11.54 7.43
N PHE A 74 9.69 -11.46 8.72
CA PHE A 74 8.78 -11.83 9.79
C PHE A 74 7.53 -10.96 9.81
N PHE A 75 7.68 -9.64 9.68
CA PHE A 75 6.58 -8.69 9.88
C PHE A 75 5.57 -8.75 8.75
N SER A 76 6.02 -8.83 7.50
CA SER A 76 5.15 -9.03 6.33
C SER A 76 4.20 -10.20 6.53
N ARG A 77 4.73 -11.34 6.99
CA ARG A 77 3.93 -12.53 7.28
C ARG A 77 2.90 -12.29 8.37
N GLN A 78 3.31 -11.66 9.48
CA GLN A 78 2.40 -11.35 10.59
C GLN A 78 1.32 -10.33 10.23
N ILE A 79 1.56 -9.46 9.24
CA ILE A 79 0.61 -8.46 8.76
C ILE A 79 -0.34 -9.07 7.73
N PHE A 80 0.20 -9.67 6.67
CA PHE A 80 -0.57 -10.04 5.50
C PHE A 80 -1.24 -11.42 5.60
N GLU A 81 -0.67 -12.43 6.27
CA GLU A 81 -1.34 -13.75 6.38
C GLU A 81 -2.69 -13.67 7.11
N PRO A 82 -2.84 -12.95 8.24
CA PRO A 82 -4.14 -12.79 8.89
C PRO A 82 -5.15 -12.05 8.00
N LEU A 83 -4.70 -11.04 7.26
CA LEU A 83 -5.57 -10.28 6.34
C LEU A 83 -5.99 -11.14 5.15
N LEU A 84 -5.06 -11.89 4.54
CA LEU A 84 -5.34 -12.86 3.48
C LEU A 84 -6.37 -13.89 3.94
N THR A 85 -6.21 -14.44 5.14
CA THR A 85 -7.17 -15.41 5.71
C THR A 85 -8.58 -14.81 5.79
N LYS A 86 -8.69 -13.55 6.25
CA LYS A 86 -9.99 -12.86 6.34
C LYS A 86 -10.58 -12.57 4.95
N VAL A 87 -9.76 -12.08 4.02
CA VAL A 87 -10.17 -11.81 2.63
C VAL A 87 -10.66 -13.09 1.96
N MET A 88 -9.93 -14.19 2.07
CA MET A 88 -10.32 -15.48 1.51
C MET A 88 -11.61 -16.03 2.15
N ALA A 89 -11.78 -15.84 3.46
CA ALA A 89 -13.01 -16.23 4.14
C ALA A 89 -14.23 -15.44 3.62
N ILE A 90 -14.08 -14.13 3.41
CA ILE A 90 -15.12 -13.28 2.82
C ILE A 90 -15.39 -13.71 1.38
N ALA A 91 -14.36 -13.84 0.55
CA ALA A 91 -14.51 -14.28 -0.85
C ALA A 91 -15.24 -15.63 -0.94
N SER A 92 -14.90 -16.58 -0.07
CA SER A 92 -15.56 -17.88 0.03
C SER A 92 -17.04 -17.78 0.42
N GLN A 93 -17.39 -16.92 1.39
CA GLN A 93 -18.79 -16.69 1.78
C GLN A 93 -19.65 -16.14 0.63
N HIS A 94 -19.03 -15.40 -0.29
CA HIS A 94 -19.69 -14.86 -1.48
C HIS A 94 -19.62 -15.79 -2.69
N GLY A 95 -18.99 -16.96 -2.58
CA GLY A 95 -18.83 -17.90 -3.70
C GLY A 95 -17.80 -17.44 -4.74
N LEU A 96 -16.90 -16.54 -4.36
CA LEU A 96 -15.89 -15.91 -5.22
C LEU A 96 -14.46 -16.24 -4.79
N ALA A 97 -14.22 -17.39 -4.16
CA ALA A 97 -12.86 -17.79 -3.80
C ALA A 97 -12.15 -18.46 -4.99
N PRO A 98 -10.83 -18.25 -5.16
CA PRO A 98 -9.98 -19.08 -6.02
C PRO A 98 -10.18 -20.58 -5.73
N LYS A 99 -10.13 -21.41 -6.78
CA LYS A 99 -10.22 -22.87 -6.67
C LYS A 99 -8.90 -23.46 -6.19
N LEU A 100 -7.78 -22.87 -6.60
CA LEU A 100 -6.44 -23.28 -6.20
C LEU A 100 -6.09 -22.66 -4.85
N PRO A 101 -5.25 -23.34 -4.04
CA PRO A 101 -4.78 -22.78 -2.78
C PRO A 101 -3.95 -21.51 -3.04
N VAL A 102 -4.14 -20.52 -2.18
CA VAL A 102 -3.37 -19.27 -2.19
C VAL A 102 -2.41 -19.28 -1.02
N HIS A 103 -1.12 -19.22 -1.32
CA HIS A 103 -0.05 -19.11 -0.34
C HIS A 103 0.50 -17.69 -0.29
N PHE A 104 0.81 -17.22 0.90
CA PHE A 104 1.52 -15.97 1.07
C PHE A 104 3.03 -16.19 0.95
N SER A 105 3.71 -15.30 0.24
CA SER A 105 5.17 -15.20 0.22
C SER A 105 5.61 -13.76 0.38
N ASN A 106 6.74 -13.53 1.06
CA ASN A 106 7.26 -12.18 1.20
C ASN A 106 7.78 -11.65 -0.14
N SER A 107 7.41 -10.42 -0.48
CA SER A 107 8.02 -9.67 -1.58
C SER A 107 9.19 -8.82 -1.07
N PRO A 108 10.41 -8.98 -1.61
CA PRO A 108 11.48 -7.99 -1.40
C PRO A 108 11.26 -6.73 -2.24
N ASN A 109 10.40 -6.79 -3.26
CA ASN A 109 10.03 -5.60 -4.02
C ASN A 109 9.05 -4.75 -3.22
N ILE A 110 8.95 -3.50 -3.66
CA ILE A 110 8.10 -2.49 -3.04
C ILE A 110 6.65 -2.65 -3.47
N GLU A 111 6.43 -3.05 -4.71
CA GLU A 111 5.11 -3.26 -5.28
C GLU A 111 4.62 -4.68 -4.92
N PRO A 112 3.37 -4.81 -4.44
CA PRO A 112 2.72 -6.11 -4.42
C PRO A 112 2.57 -6.59 -5.86
N SER A 113 2.67 -7.89 -6.09
CA SER A 113 2.48 -8.44 -7.43
C SER A 113 1.87 -9.83 -7.34
N PRO A 114 0.93 -10.16 -8.22
CA PRO A 114 0.45 -11.52 -8.32
C PRO A 114 1.52 -12.33 -9.04
N ALA A 115 1.91 -13.48 -8.49
CA ALA A 115 2.73 -14.44 -9.21
C ALA A 115 1.99 -15.77 -9.33
N ALA A 116 1.63 -16.12 -10.56
CA ALA A 116 1.17 -17.43 -10.98
C ALA A 116 2.21 -17.94 -12.02
N LEU A 117 2.70 -19.18 -12.07
CA LEU A 117 2.43 -20.47 -11.41
C LEU A 117 3.79 -21.21 -11.29
N PRO A 118 4.20 -21.74 -10.12
CA PRO A 118 5.03 -22.96 -10.12
C PRO A 118 4.18 -24.11 -10.69
N SER A 119 4.77 -25.17 -11.25
CA SER A 119 4.02 -26.26 -11.90
C SER A 119 3.12 -27.09 -10.95
N ASN A 120 3.04 -26.69 -9.68
CA ASN A 120 2.37 -27.34 -8.56
C ASN A 120 0.88 -26.96 -8.37
N SER A 121 0.28 -26.17 -9.27
CA SER A 121 -1.16 -25.78 -9.21
C SER A 121 -1.53 -24.96 -7.95
N GLU A 122 -0.72 -23.96 -7.59
CA GLU A 122 -0.98 -23.05 -6.46
C GLU A 122 -0.79 -21.59 -6.88
N HIS A 123 -1.47 -20.68 -6.19
CA HIS A 123 -1.26 -19.23 -6.32
C HIS A 123 -0.34 -18.71 -5.22
N ILE A 124 0.55 -17.77 -5.56
CA ILE A 124 1.43 -17.14 -4.59
C ILE A 124 1.18 -15.64 -4.57
N LEU A 125 0.67 -15.13 -3.45
CA LEU A 125 0.53 -13.71 -3.20
C LEU A 125 1.86 -13.16 -2.68
N PHE A 126 2.49 -12.28 -3.46
CA PHE A 126 3.70 -11.58 -3.05
C PHE A 126 3.33 -10.18 -2.52
N ALA A 127 3.46 -10.00 -1.21
CA ALA A 127 3.44 -8.69 -0.58
C ALA A 127 4.50 -8.63 0.51
N GLY A 128 5.04 -7.44 0.77
CA GLY A 128 6.19 -7.35 1.67
C GLY A 128 6.49 -5.97 2.22
N GLN A 129 7.77 -5.73 2.48
CA GLN A 129 8.20 -4.57 3.26
C GLN A 129 7.84 -3.24 2.61
N GLY A 130 7.95 -3.11 1.30
CA GLY A 130 7.56 -1.87 0.65
C GLY A 130 6.06 -1.65 0.64
N THR A 131 5.24 -2.69 0.47
CA THR A 131 3.77 -2.58 0.52
C THR A 131 3.29 -2.10 1.90
N PHE A 132 3.70 -2.76 2.99
CA PHE A 132 3.26 -2.34 4.32
C PHE A 132 3.89 -1.00 4.72
N SER A 133 5.13 -0.71 4.30
CA SER A 133 5.76 0.58 4.60
C SER A 133 5.02 1.72 3.90
N PHE A 134 4.74 1.56 2.61
CA PHE A 134 3.99 2.51 1.81
C PHE A 134 2.64 2.82 2.45
N CYS A 135 1.85 1.77 2.72
CA CYS A 135 0.53 1.93 3.34
C CYS A 135 0.63 2.58 4.71
N ASN A 136 1.60 2.19 5.55
CA ASN A 136 1.74 2.73 6.90
C ASN A 136 2.13 4.23 6.91
N TYR A 137 3.08 4.65 6.07
CA TYR A 137 3.45 6.07 5.99
C TYR A 137 2.32 6.93 5.44
N TRP A 138 1.67 6.51 4.36
CA TRP A 138 0.54 7.26 3.81
C TRP A 138 -0.68 7.25 4.74
N ALA A 139 -0.94 6.15 5.46
CA ALA A 139 -1.96 6.12 6.49
C ALA A 139 -1.65 7.13 7.62
N LYS A 140 -0.39 7.33 8.02
CA LYS A 140 -0.02 8.40 8.98
C LYS A 140 -0.32 9.78 8.43
N VAL A 141 0.10 10.08 7.21
CA VAL A 141 -0.16 11.37 6.55
C VAL A 141 -1.66 11.65 6.50
N PHE A 142 -2.45 10.74 5.94
CA PHE A 142 -3.87 10.98 5.74
C PHE A 142 -4.68 10.97 7.04
N SER A 143 -4.41 10.07 7.97
CA SER A 143 -5.13 10.06 9.26
C SER A 143 -4.83 11.34 10.07
N THR A 144 -3.60 11.84 10.01
CA THR A 144 -3.23 13.14 10.61
C THR A 144 -3.92 14.28 9.88
N ALA A 145 -3.86 14.32 8.54
CA ALA A 145 -4.53 15.34 7.73
C ALA A 145 -6.03 15.44 8.02
N ILE A 146 -6.72 14.30 8.03
CA ILE A 146 -8.16 14.22 8.30
C ILE A 146 -8.47 14.75 9.71
N PHE A 147 -7.68 14.35 10.70
CA PHE A 147 -7.85 14.82 12.08
C PHE A 147 -7.63 16.33 12.22
N GLU A 148 -6.53 16.83 11.65
CA GLU A 148 -6.15 18.24 11.72
C GLU A 148 -7.20 19.14 11.04
N VAL A 149 -7.70 18.75 9.87
CA VAL A 149 -8.78 19.49 9.19
C VAL A 149 -10.10 19.38 9.94
N ALA A 150 -10.41 18.22 10.53
CA ALA A 150 -11.62 18.04 11.35
C ALA A 150 -11.62 18.92 12.62
N SER A 151 -10.44 19.29 13.13
CA SER A 151 -10.30 20.21 14.27
C SER A 151 -10.71 21.66 13.96
N LEU A 152 -10.75 22.04 12.68
CA LEU A 152 -11.19 23.36 12.25
C LEU A 152 -12.72 23.50 12.40
N SER A 153 -13.20 24.72 12.60
CA SER A 153 -14.64 24.99 12.53
C SER A 153 -15.19 24.75 11.12
N LYS A 154 -16.46 24.35 10.99
CA LYS A 154 -17.08 24.03 9.69
C LYS A 154 -16.92 25.13 8.62
N ASN A 155 -16.91 26.41 9.04
CA ASN A 155 -16.68 27.53 8.12
C ASN A 155 -15.23 27.59 7.65
N LYS A 156 -14.26 27.34 8.54
CA LYS A 156 -12.84 27.27 8.20
C LYS A 156 -12.53 26.07 7.31
N GLN A 157 -13.15 24.91 7.57
CA GLN A 157 -13.01 23.70 6.74
C GLN A 157 -13.42 23.92 5.28
N LYS A 158 -14.35 24.83 4.99
CA LYS A 158 -14.78 25.14 3.61
C LYS A 158 -13.81 26.04 2.85
N ASN A 159 -12.94 26.76 3.56
CA ASN A 159 -11.96 27.65 2.94
C ASN A 159 -10.64 26.90 2.79
N GLU A 160 -10.17 26.77 1.55
CA GLU A 160 -8.98 26.00 1.21
C GLU A 160 -7.70 26.56 1.83
N SER A 161 -7.54 27.89 1.89
CA SER A 161 -6.38 28.53 2.53
C SER A 161 -6.27 28.12 4.00
N ASN A 162 -7.37 28.16 4.75
CA ASN A 162 -7.36 27.73 6.16
C ASN A 162 -7.00 26.24 6.32
N VAL A 163 -7.39 25.40 5.36
CA VAL A 163 -7.04 23.98 5.34
C VAL A 163 -5.55 23.81 5.07
N ILE A 164 -5.02 24.50 4.06
CA ILE A 164 -3.59 24.50 3.72
C ILE A 164 -2.77 24.97 4.93
N ASP A 165 -3.14 26.10 5.53
CA ASP A 165 -2.45 26.64 6.72
C ASP A 165 -2.42 25.61 7.87
N GLN A 166 -3.55 24.93 8.12
CA GLN A 166 -3.61 23.90 9.16
C GLN A 166 -2.70 22.71 8.85
N LEU A 167 -2.70 22.24 7.60
CA LEU A 167 -1.86 21.12 7.17
C LEU A 167 -0.37 21.46 7.15
N GLN A 168 -0.01 22.71 6.87
CA GLN A 168 1.37 23.21 6.96
C GLN A 168 1.83 23.31 8.41
N ASN A 169 0.99 23.88 9.29
CA ASN A 169 1.29 24.03 10.72
C ASN A 169 1.45 22.68 11.44
N SER A 170 0.78 21.64 10.95
CA SER A 170 0.89 20.25 11.44
C SER A 170 1.94 19.42 10.71
N HIS A 171 2.74 20.04 9.83
CA HIS A 171 3.79 19.40 9.03
C HIS A 171 3.35 18.32 8.03
N VAL A 172 2.05 18.04 7.90
CA VAL A 172 1.49 17.01 7.00
C VAL A 172 1.96 17.19 5.55
N ILE A 173 1.97 18.43 5.05
CA ILE A 173 2.40 18.72 3.67
C ILE A 173 3.90 18.43 3.48
N ASN A 174 4.73 18.78 4.47
CA ASN A 174 6.18 18.52 4.40
C ASN A 174 6.46 17.02 4.45
N ASP A 175 5.78 16.30 5.33
CA ASP A 175 5.91 14.84 5.45
C ASP A 175 5.47 14.14 4.16
N ALA A 176 4.33 14.55 3.58
CA ALA A 176 3.86 14.03 2.31
C ALA A 176 4.85 14.31 1.17
N ALA A 177 5.43 15.52 1.11
CA ALA A 177 6.42 15.89 0.12
C ALA A 177 7.69 15.03 0.24
N LEU A 178 8.22 14.85 1.45
CA LEU A 178 9.41 14.01 1.70
C LEU A 178 9.18 12.55 1.30
N LEU A 179 8.03 11.99 1.67
CA LEU A 179 7.66 10.62 1.29
C LEU A 179 7.53 10.51 -0.24
N ALA A 180 6.84 11.45 -0.88
CA ALA A 180 6.66 11.45 -2.32
C ALA A 180 7.99 11.55 -3.06
N SER A 181 8.91 12.41 -2.62
CA SER A 181 10.27 12.52 -3.18
C SER A 181 11.07 11.24 -2.96
N CYS A 182 11.04 10.67 -1.75
CA CYS A 182 11.76 9.42 -1.45
C CYS A 182 11.27 8.29 -2.35
N HIS A 183 9.96 8.11 -2.48
CA HIS A 183 9.38 7.12 -3.37
C HIS A 183 9.67 7.43 -4.83
N ALA A 184 9.62 8.68 -5.26
CA ALA A 184 9.94 9.05 -6.64
C ALA A 184 11.38 8.68 -7.04
N ILE A 185 12.33 8.84 -6.12
CA ILE A 185 13.76 8.59 -6.36
C ILE A 185 14.09 7.10 -6.23
N THR A 186 13.56 6.43 -5.20
CA THR A 186 13.96 5.06 -4.85
C THR A 186 12.95 4.00 -5.30
N GLY A 187 11.75 4.43 -5.71
CA GLY A 187 10.56 3.61 -5.88
C GLY A 187 10.11 2.89 -4.62
N SER A 188 10.51 3.37 -3.44
CA SER A 188 10.32 2.74 -2.13
C SER A 188 10.09 3.75 -1.02
N LEU A 189 9.45 3.30 0.07
CA LEU A 189 9.51 3.98 1.38
C LEU A 189 10.22 3.14 2.46
N VAL A 190 10.75 1.99 2.06
CA VAL A 190 11.59 1.16 2.93
C VAL A 190 12.85 1.93 3.27
N GLY A 191 13.20 1.98 4.57
CA GLY A 191 14.35 2.74 5.04
C GLY A 191 14.15 4.25 5.14
N PHE A 192 12.94 4.78 4.86
CA PHE A 192 12.64 6.22 5.00
C PHE A 192 12.93 6.76 6.42
N GLY A 193 12.72 5.94 7.44
CA GLY A 193 12.96 6.30 8.84
C GLY A 193 11.69 6.65 9.60
N LYS A 194 11.83 7.22 10.80
CA LYS A 194 10.68 7.42 11.68
C LYS A 194 9.86 8.63 11.22
N LEU A 195 8.61 8.38 10.83
CA LEU A 195 7.57 9.41 10.72
C LEU A 195 6.75 9.46 12.00
N GLU A 196 6.80 10.58 12.72
CA GLU A 196 6.06 10.79 13.97
C GLU A 196 4.56 10.90 13.72
N GLN A 197 3.77 10.45 14.70
CA GLN A 197 2.32 10.64 14.69
C GLN A 197 1.81 10.77 16.13
N PRO A 198 0.84 11.67 16.40
CA PRO A 198 0.17 11.71 17.69
C PRO A 198 -0.41 10.34 18.09
N VAL A 199 -0.09 9.87 19.29
CA VAL A 199 -0.46 8.53 19.79
C VAL A 199 -1.98 8.29 19.79
N ASN A 200 -2.77 9.36 19.99
CA ASN A 200 -4.24 9.30 19.95
C ASN A 200 -4.79 8.94 18.56
N LEU A 201 -3.99 9.04 17.50
CA LEU A 201 -4.39 8.67 16.13
C LEU A 201 -4.02 7.24 15.76
N ASN A 202 -3.35 6.48 16.64
CA ASN A 202 -2.91 5.12 16.33
C ASN A 202 -4.06 4.21 15.87
N LYS A 203 -5.23 4.29 16.51
CA LYS A 203 -6.40 3.49 16.11
C LYS A 203 -6.86 3.86 14.69
N LEU A 204 -7.01 5.16 14.43
CA LEU A 204 -7.46 5.68 13.14
C LEU A 204 -6.47 5.30 12.02
N ARG A 205 -5.16 5.42 12.30
CA ARG A 205 -4.09 4.98 11.39
C ARG A 205 -4.23 3.49 11.08
N VAL A 206 -4.36 2.64 12.09
CA VAL A 206 -4.44 1.18 11.90
C VAL A 206 -5.67 0.81 11.07
N GLU A 207 -6.83 1.41 11.35
CA GLU A 207 -8.04 1.15 10.56
C GLU A 207 -7.86 1.57 9.09
N LEU A 208 -7.26 2.73 8.83
CA LEU A 208 -6.99 3.21 7.47
C LEU A 208 -5.94 2.34 6.75
N LEU A 209 -4.83 2.03 7.43
CA LEU A 209 -3.77 1.14 6.96
C LEU A 209 -4.36 -0.22 6.53
N THR A 210 -5.11 -0.86 7.42
CA THR A 210 -5.74 -2.15 7.13
C THR A 210 -6.73 -2.04 5.96
N ALA A 211 -7.45 -0.93 5.81
CA ALA A 211 -8.34 -0.74 4.67
C ALA A 211 -7.58 -0.67 3.33
N MET A 212 -6.39 -0.08 3.30
CA MET A 212 -5.52 -0.06 2.11
C MET A 212 -4.96 -1.46 1.82
N GLU A 213 -4.47 -2.15 2.83
CA GLU A 213 -3.88 -3.49 2.69
C GLU A 213 -4.91 -4.56 2.27
N VAL A 214 -6.14 -4.48 2.80
CA VAL A 214 -7.25 -5.37 2.38
C VAL A 214 -7.60 -5.15 0.92
N PHE A 215 -7.62 -3.91 0.46
CA PHE A 215 -7.87 -3.61 -0.96
C PHE A 215 -6.81 -4.24 -1.85
N ILE A 216 -5.53 -4.05 -1.51
CA ILE A 216 -4.40 -4.62 -2.25
C ILE A 216 -4.53 -6.14 -2.31
N ILE A 217 -4.69 -6.82 -1.17
CA ILE A 217 -4.82 -8.27 -1.13
C ILE A 217 -6.01 -8.73 -1.99
N ALA A 218 -7.17 -8.10 -1.84
CA ALA A 218 -8.36 -8.49 -2.58
C ALA A 218 -8.20 -8.28 -4.10
N HIS A 219 -7.51 -7.23 -4.53
CA HIS A 219 -7.17 -6.99 -5.94
C HIS A 219 -6.30 -8.11 -6.50
N GLU A 220 -5.27 -8.54 -5.77
CA GLU A 220 -4.44 -9.69 -6.19
C GLU A 220 -5.21 -11.01 -6.24
N ILE A 221 -6.15 -11.22 -5.31
CA ILE A 221 -7.04 -12.39 -5.35
C ILE A 221 -7.91 -12.37 -6.61
N ALA A 222 -8.37 -11.20 -7.05
CA ALA A 222 -9.14 -11.08 -8.29
C ALA A 222 -8.32 -11.51 -9.51
N HIS A 223 -7.03 -11.15 -9.59
CA HIS A 223 -6.14 -11.64 -10.63
C HIS A 223 -6.00 -13.17 -10.61
N PHE A 224 -5.91 -13.80 -9.44
CA PHE A 224 -5.88 -15.27 -9.35
C PHE A 224 -7.15 -15.92 -9.90
N ILE A 225 -8.32 -15.42 -9.51
CA ILE A 225 -9.60 -15.92 -10.02
C ILE A 225 -9.65 -15.78 -11.54
N ALA A 226 -9.26 -14.62 -12.06
CA ALA A 226 -9.23 -14.38 -13.49
C ALA A 226 -8.26 -15.32 -14.21
N HIS A 227 -7.05 -15.54 -13.67
CA HIS A 227 -6.08 -16.50 -14.19
C HIS A 227 -6.64 -17.93 -14.25
N GLU A 228 -7.44 -18.34 -13.26
CA GLU A 228 -8.10 -19.65 -13.28
C GLU A 228 -9.23 -19.75 -14.32
N GLU A 229 -9.97 -18.65 -14.55
CA GLU A 229 -11.06 -18.60 -15.52
C GLU A 229 -10.55 -18.51 -16.97
N PHE A 230 -9.46 -17.77 -17.20
CA PHE A 230 -8.89 -17.48 -18.52
C PHE A 230 -7.37 -17.76 -18.54
N PRO A 231 -6.94 -19.02 -18.39
CA PRO A 231 -5.53 -19.37 -18.27
C PRO A 231 -4.74 -19.08 -19.56
N ASP A 232 -5.35 -19.24 -20.73
CA ASP A 232 -4.68 -19.07 -22.03
C ASP A 232 -4.32 -17.62 -22.36
N THR A 233 -4.91 -16.66 -21.64
CA THR A 233 -4.75 -15.22 -21.84
C THR A 233 -4.15 -14.52 -20.63
N GLY A 234 -3.66 -15.27 -19.64
CA GLY A 234 -3.16 -14.70 -18.39
C GLY A 234 -4.24 -13.90 -17.65
N GLY A 235 -5.47 -14.42 -17.60
CA GLY A 235 -6.61 -13.84 -16.88
C GLY A 235 -7.42 -12.80 -17.62
N ILE A 236 -6.92 -12.30 -18.76
CA ILE A 236 -7.64 -11.30 -19.54
C ILE A 236 -8.75 -11.99 -20.35
N ARG A 237 -10.01 -11.62 -20.15
CA ARG A 237 -11.12 -12.14 -20.96
C ARG A 237 -10.87 -11.90 -22.47
N PRO A 238 -11.22 -12.83 -23.37
CA PRO A 238 -10.97 -12.66 -24.81
C PRO A 238 -11.53 -11.37 -25.43
N GLU A 239 -12.61 -10.85 -24.86
CA GLU A 239 -13.31 -9.63 -25.32
C GLU A 239 -12.84 -8.36 -24.59
N SER A 240 -11.95 -8.50 -23.60
CA SER A 240 -11.48 -7.44 -22.70
C SER A 240 -10.06 -7.05 -23.03
N ASN A 241 -9.71 -5.79 -22.76
CA ASN A 241 -8.32 -5.36 -22.70
C ASN A 241 -7.77 -5.39 -21.26
N SER A 242 -6.47 -5.14 -21.12
CA SER A 242 -5.77 -5.13 -19.82
C SER A 242 -6.34 -4.09 -18.86
N LYS A 243 -6.77 -2.90 -19.33
CA LYS A 243 -7.35 -1.87 -18.46
C LYS A 243 -8.70 -2.28 -17.91
N GLU A 244 -9.54 -2.88 -18.76
CA GLU A 244 -10.82 -3.42 -18.35
C GLU A 244 -10.64 -4.54 -17.33
N HIS A 245 -9.66 -5.43 -17.54
CA HIS A 245 -9.31 -6.48 -16.59
C HIS A 245 -8.91 -5.93 -15.20
N GLU A 246 -8.11 -4.86 -15.16
CA GLU A 246 -7.72 -4.19 -13.90
C GLU A 246 -8.93 -3.55 -13.20
N ILE A 247 -9.87 -2.98 -13.94
CA ILE A 247 -11.12 -2.42 -13.38
C ILE A 247 -12.02 -3.54 -12.83
N GLU A 248 -12.10 -4.69 -13.51
CA GLU A 248 -12.81 -5.86 -12.97
C GLU A 248 -12.17 -6.35 -11.66
N CYS A 249 -10.84 -6.33 -11.58
CA CYS A 249 -10.11 -6.68 -10.35
C CYS A 249 -10.36 -5.65 -9.23
N ASP A 250 -10.43 -4.35 -9.56
CA ASP A 250 -10.87 -3.31 -8.64
C ASP A 250 -12.29 -3.55 -8.13
N GLU A 251 -13.23 -3.84 -9.02
CA GLU A 251 -14.62 -4.09 -8.65
C GLU A 251 -14.73 -5.22 -7.62
N PHE A 252 -14.03 -6.32 -7.86
CA PHE A 252 -13.93 -7.43 -6.91
C PHE A 252 -13.37 -6.94 -5.56
N ALA A 253 -12.25 -6.21 -5.59
CA ALA A 253 -11.59 -5.72 -4.39
C ALA A 253 -12.47 -4.78 -3.57
N LEU A 254 -13.21 -3.87 -4.23
CA LEU A 254 -14.13 -2.94 -3.57
C LEU A 254 -15.31 -3.67 -2.90
N ASN A 255 -15.82 -4.75 -3.52
CA ASN A 255 -16.83 -5.62 -2.90
C ASN A 255 -16.29 -6.28 -1.63
N ILE A 256 -15.08 -6.85 -1.69
CA ILE A 256 -14.43 -7.46 -0.52
C ILE A 256 -14.18 -6.41 0.58
N CYS A 257 -13.68 -5.22 0.24
CA CYS A 257 -13.50 -4.14 1.21
C CYS A 257 -14.80 -3.76 1.90
N THR A 258 -15.90 -3.70 1.15
CA THR A 258 -17.22 -3.38 1.71
C THR A 258 -17.65 -4.44 2.73
N ALA A 259 -17.56 -5.72 2.37
CA ALA A 259 -17.88 -6.83 3.26
C ALA A 259 -16.95 -6.89 4.48
N PHE A 260 -15.64 -6.72 4.28
CA PHE A 260 -14.64 -6.67 5.35
C PHE A 260 -14.94 -5.55 6.33
N GLY A 261 -15.20 -4.34 5.84
CA GLY A 261 -15.48 -3.18 6.68
C GLY A 261 -16.71 -3.36 7.55
N VAL A 262 -17.74 -4.07 7.06
CA VAL A 262 -18.94 -4.43 7.85
C VAL A 262 -18.59 -5.48 8.92
N GLN A 263 -17.89 -6.56 8.55
CA GLN A 263 -17.57 -7.66 9.47
C GLN A 263 -16.59 -7.26 10.57
N GLU A 264 -15.60 -6.45 10.24
CA GLU A 264 -14.52 -6.04 11.14
C GLU A 264 -14.76 -4.66 11.78
N ASN A 265 -15.92 -4.04 11.51
CA ASN A 265 -16.28 -2.70 11.95
C ASN A 265 -15.19 -1.66 11.60
N ASN A 266 -14.64 -1.75 10.38
CA ASN A 266 -13.64 -0.83 9.87
C ASN A 266 -14.29 0.22 8.94
N PRO A 267 -14.42 1.49 9.39
CA PRO A 267 -15.09 2.52 8.62
C PRO A 267 -14.40 2.92 7.32
N PHE A 268 -13.07 2.87 7.29
CA PHE A 268 -12.30 3.24 6.10
C PHE A 268 -12.42 2.19 4.99
N SER A 269 -12.65 0.93 5.37
CA SER A 269 -12.84 -0.16 4.42
C SER A 269 -14.26 -0.14 3.86
N PHE A 270 -15.32 -0.06 4.69
CA PHE A 270 -16.70 -0.10 4.17
C PHE A 270 -17.08 1.14 3.35
N GLN A 271 -16.48 2.29 3.64
CA GLN A 271 -16.71 3.55 2.90
C GLN A 271 -15.77 3.71 1.70
N LEU A 272 -14.90 2.72 1.45
CA LEU A 272 -13.89 2.72 0.40
C LEU A 272 -12.92 3.91 0.46
N ILE A 273 -12.72 4.50 1.65
CA ILE A 273 -11.75 5.58 1.86
C ILE A 273 -10.32 5.05 1.76
N GLY A 274 -10.05 3.83 2.27
CA GLY A 274 -8.75 3.17 2.12
C GLY A 274 -8.29 3.07 0.66
N PRO A 275 -9.05 2.39 -0.22
CA PRO A 275 -8.77 2.32 -1.66
C PRO A 275 -8.55 3.70 -2.31
N LEU A 276 -9.45 4.66 -2.05
CA LEU A 276 -9.37 6.01 -2.63
C LEU A 276 -8.05 6.72 -2.26
N LEU A 277 -7.68 6.67 -0.99
CA LEU A 277 -6.46 7.31 -0.50
C LEU A 277 -5.21 6.56 -0.97
N PHE A 278 -5.29 5.24 -1.16
CA PHE A 278 -4.21 4.45 -1.76
C PHE A 278 -3.92 4.88 -3.20
N PHE A 279 -4.94 5.01 -4.05
CA PHE A 279 -4.76 5.50 -5.42
C PHE A 279 -4.18 6.91 -5.46
N TYR A 280 -4.62 7.78 -4.55
CA TYR A 280 -4.09 9.14 -4.44
C TYR A 280 -2.64 9.18 -3.97
N ALA A 281 -2.25 8.34 -3.02
CA ALA A 281 -0.85 8.23 -2.60
C ALA A 281 0.06 7.84 -3.78
N LEU A 282 -0.36 6.84 -4.56
CA LEU A 282 0.37 6.41 -5.76
C LEU A 282 0.49 7.56 -6.78
N GLN A 283 -0.61 8.28 -7.02
CA GLN A 283 -0.63 9.43 -7.92
C GLN A 283 0.32 10.55 -7.46
N ILE A 284 0.35 10.87 -6.17
CA ILE A 284 1.25 11.90 -5.63
C ILE A 284 2.71 11.50 -5.87
N CYS A 285 3.06 10.23 -5.59
CA CYS A 285 4.41 9.71 -5.83
C CYS A 285 4.78 9.75 -7.32
N GLU A 286 3.88 9.33 -8.21
CA GLU A 286 4.12 9.29 -9.65
C GLU A 286 4.28 10.71 -10.24
N ASN A 287 3.39 11.63 -9.88
CA ASN A 287 3.49 13.03 -10.31
C ASN A 287 4.79 13.67 -9.80
N THR A 288 5.19 13.36 -8.57
CA THR A 288 6.48 13.81 -8.01
C THR A 288 7.66 13.26 -8.80
N ARG A 289 7.62 11.98 -9.21
CA ARG A 289 8.64 11.37 -10.08
C ARG A 289 8.75 12.07 -11.41
N VAL A 290 7.62 12.34 -12.08
CA VAL A 290 7.58 13.07 -13.35
C VAL A 290 8.21 14.46 -13.20
N THR A 291 7.83 15.19 -12.15
CA THR A 291 8.35 16.54 -11.88
C THR A 291 9.87 16.53 -11.66
N LEU A 292 10.36 15.70 -10.74
CA LEU A 292 11.77 15.67 -10.32
C LEU A 292 12.71 15.06 -11.37
N THR A 293 12.32 13.96 -12.02
CA THR A 293 13.20 13.23 -12.96
C THR A 293 13.03 13.67 -14.41
N GLY A 294 11.97 14.42 -14.73
CA GLY A 294 11.64 14.78 -16.10
C GLY A 294 11.18 13.60 -16.97
N HIS A 295 11.08 12.39 -16.42
CA HIS A 295 10.49 11.26 -17.11
C HIS A 295 9.02 11.59 -17.40
N LYS A 296 8.67 11.72 -18.68
CA LYS A 296 7.27 11.83 -19.08
C LYS A 296 6.53 10.59 -18.60
N GLN A 297 5.38 10.79 -17.98
CA GLN A 297 4.46 9.70 -17.70
C GLN A 297 4.14 9.05 -19.05
N ILE A 298 4.64 7.84 -19.26
CA ILE A 298 4.27 7.05 -20.42
C ILE A 298 2.87 6.54 -20.09
N PRO A 299 1.83 6.92 -20.86
CA PRO A 299 0.49 6.36 -20.64
C PRO A 299 0.62 4.85 -20.60
N SER A 300 0.22 4.23 -19.49
CA SER A 300 0.19 2.79 -19.42
C SER A 300 -0.91 2.31 -20.36
N ASP A 301 -0.56 1.45 -21.30
CA ASP A 301 -1.53 0.74 -22.12
C ASP A 301 -2.17 -0.42 -21.35
N SER A 302 -1.57 -0.84 -20.22
CA SER A 302 -1.99 -1.99 -19.43
C SER A 302 -2.80 -1.65 -18.18
N HIS A 303 -2.59 -0.48 -17.55
CA HIS A 303 -3.27 -0.09 -16.31
C HIS A 303 -4.14 1.18 -16.49
N PRO A 304 -5.34 1.24 -15.88
CA PRO A 304 -6.12 2.47 -15.80
C PRO A 304 -5.37 3.57 -15.04
N THR A 305 -5.68 4.83 -15.33
CA THR A 305 -5.07 5.92 -14.55
C THR A 305 -5.62 5.94 -13.12
N HIS A 306 -4.87 6.51 -12.18
CA HIS A 306 -5.36 6.67 -10.80
C HIS A 306 -6.69 7.45 -10.74
N ASN A 307 -6.87 8.46 -11.60
CA ASN A 307 -8.12 9.21 -11.72
C ASN A 307 -9.27 8.31 -12.21
N ASP A 308 -9.02 7.41 -13.16
CA ASP A 308 -10.04 6.45 -13.63
C ASP A 308 -10.49 5.53 -12.50
N ARG A 309 -9.53 4.97 -11.74
CA ARG A 309 -9.82 4.08 -10.60
C ARG A 309 -10.57 4.79 -9.47
N VAL A 310 -10.24 6.06 -9.20
CA VAL A 310 -10.97 6.93 -8.27
C VAL A 310 -12.40 7.16 -8.75
N GLN A 311 -12.58 7.54 -10.02
CA GLN A 311 -13.91 7.79 -10.58
C GLN A 311 -14.76 6.50 -10.57
N PHE A 312 -14.16 5.37 -10.90
CA PHE A 312 -14.77 4.05 -10.83
C PHE A 312 -15.24 3.75 -9.40
N THR A 313 -14.41 3.99 -8.38
CA THR A 313 -14.80 3.77 -6.97
C THR A 313 -16.02 4.61 -6.56
N PHE A 314 -16.14 5.86 -7.03
CA PHE A 314 -17.33 6.67 -6.77
C PHE A 314 -18.57 6.19 -7.54
N ASN A 315 -18.40 5.67 -8.76
CA ASN A 315 -19.49 5.09 -9.52
C ASN A 315 -19.99 3.81 -8.82
N PHE A 316 -19.07 2.94 -8.42
CA PHE A 316 -19.36 1.75 -7.61
C PHE A 316 -20.19 2.09 -6.37
N LEU A 317 -19.76 3.08 -5.56
CA LEU A 317 -20.52 3.52 -4.38
C LEU A 317 -21.96 3.95 -4.73
N LYS A 318 -22.16 4.63 -5.86
CA LYS A 318 -23.49 5.05 -6.30
C LYS A 318 -24.34 3.87 -6.76
N GLU A 319 -23.74 2.94 -7.49
CA GLU A 319 -24.39 1.75 -8.04
C GLU A 319 -24.87 0.80 -6.93
N VAL A 320 -24.06 0.62 -5.88
CA VAL A 320 -24.45 -0.16 -4.69
C VAL A 320 -25.41 0.59 -3.76
N GLY A 321 -25.83 1.82 -4.12
CA GLY A 321 -26.80 2.60 -3.37
C GLY A 321 -26.26 3.16 -2.05
N ALA A 322 -24.97 3.52 -1.98
CA ALA A 322 -24.38 4.09 -0.78
C ALA A 322 -25.12 5.37 -0.34
N SER A 323 -25.33 5.50 0.97
CA SER A 323 -25.99 6.67 1.56
C SER A 323 -25.20 7.96 1.31
N SER A 324 -25.88 9.11 1.36
CA SER A 324 -25.24 10.43 1.21
C SER A 324 -24.08 10.63 2.18
N ASN A 325 -24.18 10.14 3.42
CA ASN A 325 -23.13 10.28 4.43
C ASN A 325 -21.84 9.54 4.06
N ILE A 326 -21.95 8.39 3.39
CA ILE A 326 -20.80 7.63 2.89
C ILE A 326 -20.12 8.39 1.75
N LEU A 327 -20.92 8.85 0.79
CA LEU A 327 -20.44 9.66 -0.34
C LEU A 327 -19.78 10.96 0.13
N ASP A 328 -20.35 11.62 1.13
CA ASP A 328 -19.82 12.85 1.72
C ASP A 328 -18.48 12.60 2.41
N SER A 329 -18.36 11.48 3.14
CA SER A 329 -17.14 11.11 3.87
C SER A 329 -16.02 10.70 2.91
N ALA A 330 -16.32 9.92 1.87
CA ALA A 330 -15.38 9.62 0.78
C ALA A 330 -14.92 10.89 0.06
N SER A 331 -15.86 11.78 -0.28
CA SER A 331 -15.56 13.07 -0.95
C SER A 331 -14.73 13.99 -0.07
N TYR A 332 -14.99 14.03 1.24
CA TYR A 332 -14.24 14.81 2.20
C TYR A 332 -12.78 14.35 2.29
N SER A 333 -12.55 13.05 2.46
CA SER A 333 -11.20 12.47 2.47
C SER A 333 -10.46 12.74 1.16
N LEU A 334 -11.13 12.57 0.01
CA LEU A 334 -10.55 12.84 -1.30
C LEU A 334 -10.15 14.30 -1.47
N ARG A 335 -10.99 15.23 -1.01
CA ARG A 335 -10.70 16.67 -1.07
C ARG A 335 -9.42 16.99 -0.31
N ILE A 336 -9.21 16.40 0.86
CA ILE A 336 -7.99 16.60 1.65
C ILE A 336 -6.78 16.05 0.89
N ALA A 337 -6.88 14.85 0.31
CA ALA A 337 -5.81 14.26 -0.49
C ALA A 337 -5.42 15.14 -1.70
N LYS A 338 -6.40 15.72 -2.42
CA LYS A 338 -6.17 16.66 -3.53
C LYS A 338 -5.44 17.94 -3.10
N ILE A 339 -5.76 18.47 -1.92
CA ILE A 339 -5.06 19.62 -1.36
C ILE A 339 -3.60 19.25 -1.08
N ILE A 340 -3.36 18.08 -0.47
CA ILE A 340 -2.00 17.58 -0.20
C ILE A 340 -1.24 17.42 -1.53
N GLU A 341 -1.81 16.75 -2.52
CA GLU A 341 -1.21 16.58 -3.85
C GLU A 341 -0.78 17.92 -4.46
N THR A 342 -1.69 18.88 -4.48
CA THR A 342 -1.42 20.22 -5.04
C THR A 342 -0.25 20.89 -4.33
N GLN A 343 -0.22 20.84 -3.00
CA GLN A 343 0.87 21.46 -2.23
C GLN A 343 2.20 20.71 -2.39
N VAL A 344 2.18 19.39 -2.48
CA VAL A 344 3.38 18.58 -2.78
C VAL A 344 3.93 18.95 -4.15
N GLN A 345 3.10 19.03 -5.19
CA GLN A 345 3.56 19.42 -6.53
C GLN A 345 4.18 20.82 -6.56
N LEU A 346 3.58 21.80 -5.87
CA LEU A 346 4.17 23.14 -5.74
C LEU A 346 5.56 23.11 -5.08
N ILE A 347 5.76 22.26 -4.07
CA ILE A 347 7.08 22.09 -3.43
C ILE A 347 8.06 21.48 -4.44
N MET A 348 7.66 20.44 -5.19
CA MET A 348 8.52 19.77 -6.16
C MET A 348 8.94 20.67 -7.32
N GLU A 349 8.01 21.47 -7.86
CA GLU A 349 8.30 22.45 -8.91
C GLU A 349 9.30 23.51 -8.42
N ASN A 350 9.13 24.01 -7.19
CA ASN A 350 10.06 24.95 -6.59
C ASN A 350 11.46 24.36 -6.40
N LEU A 351 11.55 23.10 -5.94
CA LEU A 351 12.83 22.40 -5.79
C LEU A 351 13.55 22.22 -7.14
N LYS A 352 12.81 21.82 -8.18
CA LYS A 352 13.36 21.68 -9.54
C LYS A 352 13.90 23.00 -10.07
N ASN A 353 13.14 24.08 -9.93
CA ASN A 353 13.58 25.40 -10.37
C ASN A 353 14.83 25.89 -9.63
N LEU A 354 15.00 25.53 -8.35
CA LEU A 354 16.21 25.87 -7.59
C LEU A 354 17.45 25.12 -8.11
N ASP A 355 17.29 23.86 -8.51
CA ASP A 355 18.35 23.02 -9.06
C ASP A 355 18.82 23.53 -10.43
N GLU A 356 17.89 23.80 -11.35
CA GLU A 356 18.18 24.35 -12.68
C GLU A 356 18.93 25.70 -12.60
N ASN A 357 18.56 26.54 -11.64
CA ASN A 357 19.25 27.81 -11.39
C ASN A 357 20.64 27.68 -10.77
N ALA A 358 20.91 26.58 -10.06
CA ALA A 358 22.23 26.29 -9.50
C ALA A 358 23.22 25.85 -10.58
N GLU A 359 22.78 24.98 -11.50
CA GLU A 359 23.58 24.51 -12.64
C GLU A 359 24.01 25.66 -13.58
N HIS A 360 23.09 26.60 -13.85
CA HIS A 360 23.40 27.76 -14.70
C HIS A 360 24.44 28.71 -14.10
N LYS A 361 24.57 28.77 -12.77
CA LYS A 361 25.57 29.62 -12.11
C LYS A 361 26.97 29.03 -12.19
N THR A 362 27.10 27.70 -12.12
CA THR A 362 28.41 27.03 -12.21
C THR A 362 29.06 27.15 -13.58
N ASP A 363 28.26 27.20 -14.66
CA ASP A 363 28.78 27.34 -16.03
C ASP A 363 29.28 28.76 -16.36
N THR A 364 28.77 29.79 -15.68
CA THR A 364 29.17 31.19 -15.91
C THR A 364 30.44 31.64 -15.19
N THR A 365 31.04 30.81 -14.32
CA THR A 365 32.23 31.17 -13.52
C THR A 365 33.57 30.67 -14.06
N CYS A 366 33.60 30.06 -15.25
CA CYS A 366 34.82 29.65 -15.96
C CYS A 366 35.06 30.52 -17.21
N THR A 367 35.39 31.80 -17.03
CA THR A 367 35.98 32.66 -18.08
C THR A 367 37.06 33.56 -17.51
#